data_AF-A0A9N7REI9-F1
#
_entry.id   AF-A0A9N7REI9-F1
#
_cell.length_a   1.000
_cell.length_b   1.000
_cell.length_c   1.000
_cell.angle_alpha   90.00
_cell.angle_beta   90.00
_cell.angle_gamma   90.00
#
_symmetry.space_group_name_H-M   'P 1'
#
loop_
_entity.id
_entity.type
_entity.pdbx_description
1 polymer ?
#
loop_
_entity_poly.entity_id
_entity_poly.type
_entity_poly.pdbx_seq_one_letter_code
_entity_poly.pdbx_strand_id
1 'polypeptide(L)' 'GIVEDVLVKVEGFIFPADFMVLDMEENKEVPLILGRPFLATGGALIDVKNGAELTLRVDEESITFSIYQAMKNNDED' A
#
# COMPACT_ATOMS: atom_id res chain seq x y z
N GLY A 1 -18.91 3.33 -1.06
CA GLY A 1 -19.15 2.36 -2.16
C GLY A 1 -17.99 1.38 -2.27
N ILE A 2 -18.01 0.43 -3.22
CA ILE A 2 -16.87 -0.45 -3.52
C ILE A 2 -16.39 -0.10 -4.93
N VAL A 3 -15.07 -0.05 -5.12
CA VAL A 3 -14.43 0.03 -6.44
C VAL A 3 -13.66 -1.26 -6.65
N GLU A 4 -14.06 -2.02 -7.66
CA GLU A 4 -13.51 -3.33 -7.99
C GLU A 4 -12.52 -3.21 -9.16
N ASP A 5 -11.64 -4.20 -9.30
CA ASP A 5 -10.71 -4.35 -10.45
C ASP A 5 -9.72 -3.19 -10.62
N VAL A 6 -9.26 -2.59 -9.52
CA VAL A 6 -8.28 -1.50 -9.56
C VAL A 6 -6.87 -2.07 -9.65
N LEU A 7 -6.06 -1.52 -10.57
CA LEU A 7 -4.64 -1.84 -10.67
C LEU A 7 -3.82 -0.84 -9.86
N VAL A 8 -3.11 -1.33 -8.84
CA VAL A 8 -2.23 -0.55 -7.99
C VAL A 8 -0.80 -0.76 -8.43
N LYS A 9 -0.12 0.32 -8.80
CA LYS A 9 1.30 0.30 -9.13
C LYS A 9 2.13 0.64 -7.90
N VAL A 10 3.03 -0.26 -7.52
CA VAL A 10 4.03 -0.03 -6.48
C VAL A 10 5.40 -0.16 -7.13
N GLU A 11 6.05 0.97 -7.36
CA GLU A 11 7.32 1.08 -8.10
C GLU A 11 7.21 0.43 -9.50
N GLY A 12 7.69 -0.81 -9.69
CA GLY A 12 7.57 -1.56 -10.95
C GLY A 12 6.46 -2.60 -10.99
N PHE A 13 5.85 -2.92 -9.85
CA PHE A 13 4.89 -4.01 -9.71
C PHE A 13 3.46 -3.51 -9.86
N ILE A 14 2.58 -4.34 -10.41
CA ILE A 14 1.15 -4.05 -10.56
C ILE A 14 0.36 -5.14 -9.84
N PHE A 15 -0.49 -4.73 -8.90
CA PHE A 15 -1.34 -5.61 -8.13
C PHE A 15 -2.82 -5.31 -8.39
N PRO A 16 -3.65 -6.33 -8.62
CA PRO A 16 -5.09 -6.16 -8.59
C PRO A 16 -5.57 -5.93 -7.15
N ALA A 17 -6.50 -5.00 -6.96
CA ALA A 17 -7.06 -4.66 -5.67
C ALA A 17 -8.50 -4.17 -5.79
N ASP A 18 -9.31 -4.53 -4.78
CA ASP A 18 -10.62 -3.95 -4.57
C ASP A 18 -10.55 -2.99 -3.38
N PHE A 19 -11.19 -1.83 -3.49
CA PHE A 19 -11.20 -0.80 -2.46
C PHE A 19 -12.60 -0.51 -1.96
N MET A 20 -12.72 -0.33 -0.64
CA MET A 20 -13.90 0.25 -0.03
C MET A 20 -13.72 1.77 0.06
N VAL A 21 -14.62 2.51 -0.59
CA VAL A 21 -14.67 3.97 -0.53
C VAL A 21 -15.59 4.37 0.61
N LEU A 22 -15.01 5.08 1.59
CA LEU A 22 -15.71 5.60 2.76
C LEU A 22 -15.91 7.10 2.60
N ASP A 23 -17.14 7.56 2.83
CA ASP A 23 -17.41 8.99 2.94
C ASP A 23 -16.84 9.47 4.29
N MET A 24 -15.84 10.32 4.23
CA MET A 24 -15.20 10.94 5.40
C MET A 24 -15.35 12.47 5.29
N GLU A 25 -15.36 13.15 6.44
CA GLU A 25 -15.29 14.62 6.45
C GLU A 25 -14.03 15.10 5.73
N GLU A 26 -14.10 16.26 5.08
CA GLU A 26 -13.02 16.83 4.29
C GLU A 26 -11.82 17.15 5.21
N ASN A 27 -10.91 16.18 5.31
CA ASN A 27 -9.69 16.29 6.08
C ASN A 27 -8.52 16.37 5.10
N LYS A 28 -7.49 17.14 5.45
CA LYS A 28 -6.33 17.39 4.56
C LYS A 28 -5.54 16.12 4.25
N GLU A 29 -5.66 15.11 5.11
CA GLU A 29 -5.05 13.80 4.94
C GLU A 29 -6.16 12.74 4.90
N VAL A 30 -6.48 12.24 3.71
CA VAL A 30 -7.34 11.06 3.53
C VAL A 30 -6.42 9.84 3.44
N PRO A 31 -6.27 9.04 4.52
CA PRO A 31 -5.31 7.94 4.53
C PRO A 31 -5.76 6.80 3.61
N LEU A 32 -4.85 6.29 2.78
CA LEU A 32 -5.05 5.04 2.05
C LEU A 32 -4.72 3.85 2.97
N ILE A 33 -5.73 3.05 3.30
CA ILE A 33 -5.57 1.88 4.17
C ILE A 33 -5.39 0.63 3.31
N LEU A 34 -4.20 0.05 3.35
CA LEU A 34 -3.92 -1.24 2.71
C LEU A 34 -4.39 -2.38 3.62
N GLY A 35 -5.50 -3.00 3.23
CA GLY A 35 -6.06 -4.12 3.96
C GLY A 35 -5.21 -5.40 3.83
N ARG A 36 -5.47 -6.36 4.72
CA ARG A 36 -4.89 -7.72 4.66
C ARG A 36 -5.09 -8.41 3.29
N PRO A 37 -6.24 -8.28 2.60
CA PRO A 37 -6.40 -8.87 1.27
C PRO A 37 -5.35 -8.38 0.27
N PHE A 38 -5.13 -7.06 0.17
CA PHE A 38 -4.10 -6.50 -0.70
C PHE A 38 -2.69 -6.98 -0.32
N LEU A 39 -2.37 -6.95 0.98
CA LEU A 39 -1.08 -7.43 1.48
C LEU A 39 -0.87 -8.92 1.17
N ALA A 40 -1.93 -9.73 1.21
CA ALA A 40 -1.85 -11.15 0.84
C ALA A 40 -1.61 -11.34 -0.67
N THR A 41 -2.25 -10.54 -1.53
CA THR A 41 -2.02 -10.56 -2.98
C THR A 41 -0.55 -10.31 -3.32
N GLY A 42 0.08 -9.35 -2.63
CA GLY A 42 1.50 -9.06 -2.81
C GLY A 42 2.45 -9.91 -1.99
N GLY A 43 1.99 -10.99 -1.33
CA GLY A 43 2.86 -11.86 -0.52
C GLY A 43 3.64 -11.10 0.56
N ALA A 44 3.00 -10.12 1.20
CA ALA A 44 3.69 -9.14 2.03
C ALA A 44 4.44 -9.77 3.21
N LEU A 45 5.70 -9.36 3.39
CA LEU A 45 6.50 -9.59 4.59
C LEU A 45 6.74 -8.25 5.29
N ILE A 46 6.33 -8.16 6.55
CA ILE A 46 6.43 -6.93 7.34
C ILE A 46 7.39 -7.17 8.51
N ASP A 47 8.57 -6.55 8.48
CA ASP A 47 9.45 -6.48 9.65
C ASP A 47 9.12 -5.23 10.45
N VAL A 48 8.40 -5.41 11.56
CA VAL A 48 7.97 -4.32 12.45
C VAL A 48 9.09 -3.90 13.42
N LYS A 49 10.06 -4.76 13.71
CA LYS A 49 11.02 -4.54 14.80
C LYS A 49 12.16 -3.62 14.39
N ASN A 50 12.67 -3.75 13.17
CA ASN A 50 13.87 -3.06 12.71
C ASN A 50 13.55 -2.15 11.51
N GLY A 51 13.25 -0.88 11.76
CA GLY A 51 13.13 0.12 10.68
C GLY A 51 11.83 0.08 9.86
N ALA A 52 10.86 -0.74 10.29
CA ALA A 52 9.55 -0.93 9.67
C ALA A 52 9.67 -1.11 8.15
N GLU A 53 10.13 -2.29 7.73
CA GLU A 53 10.26 -2.62 6.30
C GLU A 53 9.04 -3.40 5.82
N LEU A 54 8.56 -3.02 4.63
CA LEU A 54 7.55 -3.77 3.89
C LEU A 54 8.21 -4.35 2.65
N THR A 55 8.13 -5.68 2.52
CA THR A 55 8.49 -6.38 1.29
C THR A 55 7.22 -6.88 0.59
N LEU A 56 7.08 -6.59 -0.70
CA LEU A 56 6.07 -7.17 -1.59
C LEU A 56 6.76 -8.06 -2.61
N ARG A 57 6.07 -9.09 -3.08
CA ARG A 57 6.59 -10.14 -3.95
C ARG A 57 5.64 -10.42 -5.10
N VAL A 58 6.19 -10.61 -6.30
CA VAL A 58 5.52 -11.17 -7.47
C VAL A 58 6.43 -12.24 -8.05
N ASP A 59 5.94 -13.47 -8.12
CA ASP A 59 6.70 -14.64 -8.54
C ASP A 59 8.02 -14.82 -7.76
N GLU A 60 9.17 -14.65 -8.40
CA GLU A 60 10.50 -14.73 -7.79
C GLU A 60 11.10 -13.36 -7.46
N GLU A 61 10.44 -12.29 -7.88
CA GLU A 61 10.89 -10.92 -7.68
C GLU A 61 10.26 -10.29 -6.43
N SER A 62 11.03 -9.46 -5.73
CA SER A 62 10.56 -8.77 -4.54
C SER A 62 11.04 -7.33 -4.51
N ILE A 63 10.24 -6.48 -3.90
CA ILE A 63 10.61 -5.10 -3.58
C ILE A 63 10.47 -4.86 -2.09
N THR A 64 11.49 -4.24 -1.50
CA THR A 64 11.50 -3.88 -0.08
C THR A 64 11.67 -2.37 0.06
N PHE A 65 10.84 -1.75 0.90
CA PHE A 65 10.94 -0.33 1.20
C PHE A 65 10.67 -0.06 2.68
N SER A 66 11.26 1.03 3.17
CA SER A 66 10.99 1.52 4.53
C SER A 66 9.63 2.19 4.58
N ILE A 67 8.77 1.72 5.48
CA ILE A 67 7.44 2.29 5.75
C ILE A 67 7.59 3.75 6.21
N TYR A 68 8.60 4.06 7.01
CA TYR A 68 8.83 5.43 7.49
C TYR A 68 9.20 6.40 6.36
N GLN A 69 9.94 5.94 5.34
CA GLN A 69 10.28 6.78 4.20
C GLN A 69 9.09 6.91 3.24
N ALA A 70 8.32 5.84 3.04
CA ALA A 70 7.13 5.86 2.20
C ALA A 70 6.06 6.84 2.73
N MET A 71 5.96 6.98 4.06
CA MET A 71 5.06 7.95 4.70
C MET A 71 5.59 9.40 4.65
N LYS A 72 6.83 9.63 4.20
CA LYS A 72 7.48 10.95 4.26
C LYS A 72 7.27 11.81 3.01
N ASN A 73 6.44 11.39 2.06
CA ASN A 73 6.17 12.17 0.85
C ASN A 73 5.14 13.29 1.10
N ASN A 74 5.72 14.41 1.56
CA ASN A 74 5.43 15.84 1.40
C ASN A 74 3.98 16.37 1.30
N ASP A 75 3.67 17.23 2.27
CA ASP A 75 2.79 18.41 2.21
C ASP A 75 3.15 19.42 1.09
N GLU A 76 3.57 18.97 -0.09
CA GLU A 76 3.83 19.84 -1.24
C GLU A 76 3.05 19.36 -2.47
N ASP A 77 1.79 19.77 -2.51
CA ASP A 77 1.13 20.43 -3.65
C ASP A 77 0.02 21.37 -3.13
#